data_AF-A0A812MFB1-F1
#
_entry.id   AF-A0A812MFB1-F1
#
_cell.length_a   1.000
_cell.length_b   1.000
_cell.length_c   1.000
_cell.angle_alpha   90.00
_cell.angle_beta   90.00
_cell.angle_gamma   90.00
#
_symmetry.space_group_name_H-M   'P 1'
#
loop_
_entity.id
_entity.type
_entity.pdbx_description
1 polymer ?
#
loop_
_entity_poly.entity_id
_entity_poly.type
_entity_poly.pdbx_seq_one_letter_code
_entity_poly.pdbx_strand_id
1 'polypeptide(L)'
;MACSRAMLRLCCLGLGLMSFAAWDADFLVSRPSAFPAPGAAGEGRVCRKPGALRRAFPLEKLVSAKKRKRLASLGTSSVLSYLLLKFLKHAIINAVAWYLTAKRLGVSPLQKWPTFLATYAAVYVASTPLQPAKWAVIVAMSPVLDRTMEKISDRMGWSKQTTAGAILLGISALGASVWMLGVLVAGSLARVSIW
;
A
#
# COMPACT_ATOMS: atom_id res chain seq x y z
N MET A 1 -7.20 20.59 31.37
CA MET A 1 -6.25 19.66 30.72
C MET A 1 -6.85 18.79 29.60
N ALA A 2 -8.08 19.02 29.13
CA ALA A 2 -8.70 18.21 28.06
C ALA A 2 -8.25 18.58 26.62
N CYS A 3 -7.84 19.84 26.38
CA CYS A 3 -7.54 20.34 25.04
C CYS A 3 -6.26 19.73 24.42
N SER A 4 -5.24 19.42 25.24
CA SER A 4 -3.97 18.86 24.75
C SER A 4 -4.10 17.43 24.19
N ARG A 5 -5.08 16.64 24.68
CA ARG A 5 -5.31 15.27 24.20
C ARG A 5 -6.02 15.21 22.85
N ALA A 6 -6.80 16.23 22.49
CA ALA A 6 -7.48 16.28 21.20
C ALA A 6 -6.53 16.67 20.05
N MET A 7 -5.60 17.59 20.31
CA MET A 7 -4.61 18.02 19.30
C MET A 7 -3.62 16.91 18.94
N LEU A 8 -3.21 16.10 19.92
CA LEU A 8 -2.34 14.94 19.67
C LEU A 8 -3.03 13.89 18.78
N ARG A 9 -4.37 13.75 18.87
CA ARG A 9 -5.16 12.80 18.07
C ARG A 9 -5.21 13.18 16.59
N LEU A 10 -5.36 14.47 16.26
CA LEU A 10 -5.31 14.92 14.86
C LEU A 10 -3.90 14.77 14.28
N CYS A 11 -2.86 15.06 15.07
CA CYS A 11 -1.48 14.91 14.61
C CYS A 11 -1.10 13.44 14.34
N CYS A 12 -1.50 12.49 15.19
CA CYS A 12 -1.18 11.08 14.96
C CYS A 12 -1.91 10.47 13.76
N LEU A 13 -3.17 10.88 13.50
CA LEU A 13 -3.90 10.49 12.29
C LEU A 13 -3.26 11.10 11.02
N GLY A 14 -2.82 12.36 11.09
CA GLY A 14 -2.11 13.03 10.00
C GLY A 14 -0.74 12.42 9.70
N LEU A 15 0.04 12.06 10.74
CA LEU A 15 1.34 11.40 10.59
C LEU A 15 1.22 10.00 9.99
N GLY A 16 0.17 9.25 10.35
CA GLY A 16 -0.13 7.95 9.71
C GLY A 16 -0.40 8.11 8.20
N LEU A 17 -1.17 9.13 7.82
CA LEU A 17 -1.45 9.44 6.41
C LEU A 17 -0.19 9.94 5.67
N MET A 18 0.66 10.74 6.33
CA MET A 18 1.89 11.30 5.75
C MET A 18 2.99 10.24 5.57
N SER A 19 3.19 9.34 6.54
CA SER A 19 4.12 8.22 6.39
C SER A 19 3.63 7.22 5.33
N PHE A 20 2.32 7.08 5.16
CA PHE A 20 1.73 6.28 4.10
C PHE A 20 1.93 6.93 2.71
N ALA A 21 1.72 8.25 2.61
CA ALA A 21 2.00 9.02 1.39
C ALA A 21 3.49 9.03 1.04
N ALA A 22 4.38 9.10 2.04
CA ALA A 22 5.83 9.03 1.85
C ALA A 22 6.27 7.66 1.33
N TRP A 23 5.68 6.57 1.83
CA TRP A 23 5.94 5.22 1.30
C TRP A 23 5.39 5.06 -0.14
N ASP A 24 4.22 5.63 -0.46
CA ASP A 24 3.69 5.59 -1.84
C ASP A 24 4.43 6.51 -2.80
N ALA A 25 5.05 7.60 -2.32
CA ALA A 25 5.84 8.50 -3.13
C ALA A 25 7.02 7.78 -3.79
N ASP A 26 7.67 6.82 -3.12
CA ASP A 26 8.72 6.00 -3.75
C ASP A 26 8.21 5.14 -4.92
N PHE A 27 6.91 4.82 -4.94
CA PHE A 27 6.28 4.05 -6.01
C PHE A 27 5.77 4.94 -7.16
N LEU A 28 5.26 6.13 -6.85
CA LEU A 28 4.75 7.10 -7.84
C LEU A 28 5.84 7.99 -8.45
N VAL A 29 6.97 8.21 -7.75
CA VAL A 29 8.08 9.11 -8.15
C VAL A 29 9.25 8.34 -8.78
N SER A 30 9.08 7.06 -9.14
CA SER A 30 9.87 6.51 -10.24
C SER A 30 9.33 7.05 -11.56
N ARG A 31 9.54 8.37 -11.80
CA ARG A 31 9.49 8.94 -13.15
C ARG A 31 10.30 8.00 -14.02
N PRO A 32 9.81 7.59 -15.21
CA PRO A 32 10.70 6.98 -16.18
C PRO A 32 11.84 7.98 -16.38
N SER A 33 13.01 7.70 -15.81
CA SER A 33 14.24 8.35 -16.20
C SER A 33 14.26 8.27 -17.71
N ALA A 34 14.34 9.44 -18.34
CA ALA A 34 14.31 9.65 -19.77
C ALA A 34 14.84 8.42 -20.51
N PHE A 35 14.01 7.87 -21.39
CA PHE A 35 14.44 6.83 -22.32
C PHE A 35 15.74 7.31 -22.98
N PRO A 36 16.86 6.58 -22.86
CA PRO A 36 17.98 6.84 -23.73
C PRO A 36 17.50 6.54 -25.15
N ALA A 37 17.66 7.52 -26.04
CA ALA A 37 17.42 7.33 -27.46
C ALA A 37 18.24 6.11 -27.96
N PRO A 38 17.68 5.28 -28.85
CA PRO A 38 18.40 4.14 -29.40
C PRO A 38 19.49 4.66 -30.35
N GLY A 39 20.73 4.76 -29.86
CA GLY A 39 21.85 5.18 -30.71
C GLY A 39 23.12 5.49 -29.94
N ALA A 40 23.83 4.46 -29.45
CA ALA A 40 25.27 4.51 -29.20
C ALA A 40 25.79 3.09 -28.95
N ALA A 41 26.17 2.41 -30.04
CA ALA A 41 27.03 1.24 -29.97
C ALA A 41 28.43 1.67 -29.53
N GLY A 42 28.88 1.19 -28.38
CA GLY A 42 30.24 1.38 -27.88
C GLY A 42 30.74 0.09 -27.24
N GLU A 43 31.53 -0.68 -27.98
CA GLU A 43 32.27 -1.84 -27.49
C GLU A 43 33.35 -1.40 -26.49
N GLY A 44 33.25 -1.87 -25.25
CA GLY A 44 34.24 -1.67 -24.21
C GLY A 44 34.49 -2.96 -23.42
N ARG A 45 35.68 -3.54 -23.61
CA ARG A 45 36.14 -4.81 -23.04
C ARG A 45 36.03 -4.87 -21.51
N VAL A 46 35.40 -5.95 -21.02
CA VAL A 46 35.30 -6.30 -19.60
C VAL A 46 36.49 -7.19 -19.22
N CYS A 47 37.38 -6.70 -18.36
CA CYS A 47 38.36 -7.53 -17.65
C CYS A 47 37.73 -8.07 -16.36
N ARG A 48 37.61 -9.39 -16.25
CA ARG A 48 36.96 -10.12 -15.13
C ARG A 48 38.00 -10.44 -14.04
N LYS A 49 37.81 -9.88 -12.84
CA LYS A 49 38.40 -10.44 -11.60
C LYS A 49 37.54 -11.60 -11.08
N PRO A 50 38.10 -12.76 -10.72
CA PRO A 50 37.38 -13.83 -10.04
C PRO A 50 37.50 -13.66 -8.52
N GLY A 51 36.37 -13.67 -7.81
CA GLY A 51 36.34 -13.83 -6.36
C GLY A 51 35.41 -12.86 -5.64
N ALA A 52 34.11 -13.18 -5.55
CA ALA A 52 33.26 -12.80 -4.43
C ALA A 52 31.91 -13.54 -4.49
N LEU A 53 31.61 -14.19 -3.37
CA LEU A 53 30.45 -15.00 -3.04
C LEU A 53 29.10 -14.28 -3.24
N ARG A 54 28.07 -15.08 -3.56
CA ARG A 54 26.62 -14.78 -3.51
C ARG A 54 26.15 -13.51 -4.25
N ARG A 55 26.14 -13.59 -5.58
CA ARG A 55 25.16 -12.83 -6.39
C ARG A 55 23.77 -13.43 -6.15
N ALA A 56 23.08 -12.94 -5.13
CA ALA A 56 21.62 -13.04 -5.07
C ALA A 56 21.09 -12.36 -6.34
N PHE A 57 20.66 -13.16 -7.31
CA PHE A 57 20.12 -12.64 -8.56
C PHE A 57 18.96 -11.68 -8.25
N PRO A 58 18.96 -10.46 -8.80
CA PRO A 58 17.85 -9.51 -8.66
C PRO A 58 16.67 -9.92 -9.57
N LEU A 59 16.28 -11.20 -9.50
CA LEU A 59 15.14 -11.75 -10.23
C LEU A 59 13.84 -11.02 -9.84
N GLU A 60 13.74 -10.62 -8.57
CA GLU A 60 12.62 -9.83 -8.07
C GLU A 60 12.53 -8.44 -8.74
N LYS A 61 13.67 -7.78 -8.98
CA LYS A 61 13.72 -6.44 -9.61
C LYS A 61 13.30 -6.49 -11.08
N LEU A 62 13.71 -7.52 -11.83
CA LEU A 62 13.34 -7.69 -13.24
C LEU A 62 11.86 -8.06 -13.42
N VAL A 63 11.35 -8.95 -12.56
CA VAL A 63 9.92 -9.31 -12.54
C VAL A 63 9.06 -8.10 -12.17
N SER A 64 9.52 -7.29 -11.21
CA SER A 64 8.85 -6.04 -10.81
C SER A 64 8.82 -4.99 -11.92
N ALA A 65 9.92 -4.79 -12.66
CA ALA A 65 9.97 -3.81 -13.75
C ALA A 65 9.01 -4.16 -14.90
N LYS A 66 8.99 -5.43 -15.34
CA LYS A 66 8.10 -5.88 -16.43
C LYS A 66 6.62 -5.81 -16.01
N LYS A 67 6.31 -6.16 -14.76
CA LYS A 67 4.96 -6.04 -14.18
C LYS A 67 4.49 -4.59 -14.09
N ARG A 68 5.37 -3.67 -13.67
CA ARG A 68 5.09 -2.23 -13.64
C ARG A 68 4.81 -1.66 -15.02
N LYS A 69 5.57 -2.06 -16.05
CA LYS A 69 5.29 -1.68 -17.44
C LYS A 69 3.92 -2.19 -17.90
N ARG A 70 3.54 -3.42 -17.54
CA ARG A 70 2.20 -3.96 -17.83
C ARG A 70 1.08 -3.21 -17.11
N LEU A 71 1.27 -2.83 -15.86
CA LEU A 71 0.31 -2.00 -15.12
C LEU A 71 0.18 -0.61 -15.74
N ALA A 72 1.29 0.04 -16.08
CA ALA A 72 1.27 1.33 -16.75
C ALA A 72 0.55 1.27 -18.10
N SER A 73 0.71 0.17 -18.85
CA SER A 73 -0.03 -0.03 -20.12
C SER A 73 -1.52 -0.36 -19.92
N LEU A 74 -1.92 -0.85 -18.74
CA LEU A 74 -3.31 -1.17 -18.42
C LEU A 74 -4.13 0.07 -18.03
N GLY A 75 -3.51 1.24 -17.89
CA GLY A 75 -4.20 2.49 -17.61
C GLY A 75 -4.44 2.74 -16.12
N THR A 76 -5.08 3.89 -15.84
CA THR A 76 -5.31 4.44 -14.50
C THR A 76 -6.15 3.52 -13.61
N SER A 77 -7.06 2.73 -14.18
CA SER A 77 -7.92 1.78 -13.46
C SER A 77 -7.16 0.66 -12.77
N SER A 78 -6.08 0.18 -13.38
CA SER A 78 -5.23 -0.85 -12.79
C SER A 78 -4.49 -0.33 -11.54
N VAL A 79 -4.09 0.94 -11.56
CA VAL A 79 -3.47 1.63 -10.43
C VAL A 79 -4.50 1.83 -9.30
N LEU A 80 -5.71 2.27 -9.63
CA LEU A 80 -6.82 2.40 -8.67
C LEU A 80 -7.16 1.07 -8.00
N SER A 81 -7.25 -0.01 -8.78
CA SER A 81 -7.48 -1.38 -8.29
C SER A 81 -6.39 -1.80 -7.31
N TYR A 82 -5.13 -1.57 -7.69
CA TYR A 82 -3.98 -1.87 -6.85
C TYR A 82 -4.03 -1.12 -5.51
N LEU A 83 -4.35 0.18 -5.53
CA LEU A 83 -4.43 1.00 -4.32
C LEU A 83 -5.55 0.54 -3.40
N LEU A 84 -6.74 0.22 -3.93
CA LEU A 84 -7.84 -0.35 -3.15
C LEU A 84 -7.41 -1.62 -2.41
N LEU A 85 -6.79 -2.56 -3.11
CA LEU A 85 -6.29 -3.81 -2.53
C LEU A 85 -5.15 -3.57 -1.53
N LYS A 86 -4.31 -2.56 -1.76
CA LYS A 86 -3.23 -2.17 -0.83
C LYS A 86 -3.81 -1.67 0.50
N PHE A 87 -4.78 -0.75 0.46
CA PHE A 87 -5.47 -0.26 1.65
C PHE A 87 -6.17 -1.39 2.41
N LEU A 88 -6.91 -2.24 1.70
CA LEU A 88 -7.63 -3.36 2.33
C LEU A 88 -6.65 -4.34 3.01
N LYS A 89 -5.55 -4.70 2.33
CA LYS A 89 -4.52 -5.56 2.92
C LYS A 89 -3.93 -4.95 4.19
N HIS A 90 -3.59 -3.66 4.17
CA HIS A 90 -3.01 -2.99 5.34
C HIS A 90 -4.01 -2.88 6.48
N ALA A 91 -5.28 -2.56 6.19
CA ALA A 91 -6.33 -2.52 7.18
C ALA A 91 -6.50 -3.86 7.91
N ILE A 92 -6.54 -4.97 7.17
CA ILE A 92 -6.68 -6.32 7.73
C ILE A 92 -5.45 -6.70 8.57
N ILE A 93 -4.24 -6.54 8.03
CA ILE A 93 -3.00 -6.88 8.77
C ILE A 93 -2.91 -6.06 10.06
N ASN A 94 -3.22 -4.77 9.98
CA ASN A 94 -3.17 -3.89 11.13
C ASN A 94 -4.21 -4.28 12.20
N ALA A 95 -5.45 -4.58 11.81
CA ALA A 95 -6.49 -5.01 12.73
C ALA A 95 -6.14 -6.34 13.41
N VAL A 96 -5.59 -7.31 12.67
CA VAL A 96 -5.13 -8.59 13.22
C VAL A 96 -3.96 -8.39 14.18
N ALA A 97 -2.96 -7.59 13.80
CA ALA A 97 -1.83 -7.28 14.67
C ALA A 97 -2.30 -6.58 15.96
N TRP A 98 -3.24 -5.65 15.84
CA TRP A 98 -3.82 -4.94 16.98
C TRP A 98 -4.52 -5.91 17.95
N TYR A 99 -5.38 -6.78 17.42
CA TYR A 99 -6.06 -7.81 18.20
C TYR A 99 -5.08 -8.74 18.91
N LEU A 100 -4.08 -9.26 18.21
CA LEU A 100 -3.09 -10.18 18.78
C LEU A 100 -2.27 -9.53 19.90
N THR A 101 -1.83 -8.29 19.73
CA THR A 101 -1.10 -7.56 20.77
C THR A 101 -1.97 -7.25 21.97
N ALA A 102 -3.20 -6.75 21.75
CA ALA A 102 -4.15 -6.45 22.82
C ALA A 102 -4.52 -7.71 23.61
N LYS A 103 -4.76 -8.83 22.91
CA LYS A 103 -5.12 -10.10 23.55
C LYS A 103 -3.97 -10.70 24.38
N ARG A 104 -2.72 -10.53 23.94
CA ARG A 104 -1.54 -11.04 24.65
C ARG A 104 -1.17 -10.22 25.88
N LEU A 105 -1.26 -8.90 25.79
CA LEU A 105 -0.78 -8.00 26.86
C LEU A 105 -1.89 -7.57 27.83
N GLY A 106 -3.16 -7.68 27.44
CA GLY A 106 -4.29 -7.19 28.24
C GLY A 106 -4.35 -5.66 28.35
N VAL A 107 -3.50 -4.94 27.63
CA VAL A 107 -3.42 -3.47 27.61
C VAL A 107 -3.48 -2.96 26.17
N SER A 108 -3.82 -1.68 26.00
CA SER A 108 -3.89 -1.05 24.68
C SER A 108 -2.51 -1.13 23.99
N PRO A 109 -2.43 -1.56 22.71
CA PRO A 109 -1.18 -1.62 21.96
C PRO A 109 -0.42 -0.30 21.90
N LEU A 110 -1.11 0.83 22.08
CA LEU A 110 -0.52 2.17 22.16
C LEU A 110 0.48 2.32 23.31
N GLN A 111 0.28 1.60 24.42
CA GLN A 111 1.20 1.64 25.57
C GLN A 111 2.49 0.84 25.34
N LYS A 112 2.46 -0.14 24.41
CA LYS A 112 3.56 -1.06 24.12
C LYS A 112 3.84 -1.13 22.61
N TRP A 113 4.10 0.04 22.03
CA TRP A 113 4.32 0.22 20.60
C TRP A 113 5.37 -0.73 19.97
N PRO A 114 6.52 -1.02 20.61
CA PRO A 114 7.52 -1.94 20.03
C PRO A 114 6.98 -3.37 19.84
N THR A 115 6.18 -3.86 20.80
CA THR A 115 5.56 -5.19 20.72
C THR A 115 4.49 -5.26 19.63
N PHE A 116 3.74 -4.17 19.46
CA PHE A 116 2.79 -4.04 18.36
C PHE A 116 3.50 -4.11 17.00
N LEU A 117 4.56 -3.33 16.81
CA LEU A 117 5.33 -3.33 15.56
C LEU A 117 5.95 -4.70 15.26
N ALA A 118 6.49 -5.39 16.27
CA ALA A 118 7.01 -6.74 16.11
C ALA A 118 5.92 -7.73 15.65
N THR A 119 4.73 -7.64 16.26
CA THR A 119 3.58 -8.46 15.88
C THR A 119 3.10 -8.14 14.47
N TYR A 120 3.01 -6.85 14.13
CA TYR A 120 2.65 -6.37 12.79
C TYR A 120 3.63 -6.89 11.73
N ALA A 121 4.94 -6.80 11.98
CA ALA A 121 5.97 -7.32 11.08
C ALA A 121 5.84 -8.82 10.86
N ALA A 122 5.58 -9.59 11.93
CA ALA A 122 5.36 -11.03 11.83
C ALA A 122 4.14 -11.38 10.97
N VAL A 123 2.99 -10.72 11.20
CA VAL A 123 1.77 -10.91 10.38
C VAL A 123 2.00 -10.47 8.94
N TYR A 124 2.76 -9.39 8.74
CA TYR A 124 3.11 -8.89 7.41
C TYR A 124 3.93 -9.92 6.63
N VAL A 125 4.97 -10.50 7.23
CA VAL A 125 5.78 -11.56 6.60
C VAL A 125 4.91 -12.81 6.34
N ALA A 126 4.04 -13.19 7.28
CA ALA A 126 3.10 -14.29 7.09
C ALA A 126 2.12 -14.07 5.93
N SER A 127 1.86 -12.81 5.54
CA SER A 127 0.98 -12.47 4.40
C SER A 127 1.66 -12.58 3.02
N THR A 128 2.96 -12.89 2.98
CA THR A 128 3.74 -12.96 1.72
C THR A 128 3.22 -14.00 0.73
N PRO A 129 2.78 -15.21 1.15
CA PRO A 129 2.21 -16.21 0.24
C PRO A 129 0.91 -15.77 -0.46
N LEU A 130 0.20 -14.76 0.06
CA LEU A 130 -1.02 -14.22 -0.54
C LEU A 130 -0.76 -13.22 -1.67
N GLN A 131 0.50 -12.85 -1.91
CA GLN A 131 0.86 -11.92 -2.97
C GLN A 131 0.42 -12.34 -4.39
N PRO A 132 0.56 -13.61 -4.85
CA PRO A 132 0.04 -14.02 -6.15
C PRO A 132 -1.49 -13.88 -6.25
N ALA A 133 -2.23 -14.24 -5.20
CA ALA A 133 -3.68 -14.08 -5.16
C ALA A 133 -4.08 -12.61 -5.30
N LYS A 134 -3.35 -11.69 -4.64
CA LYS A 134 -3.54 -10.24 -4.79
C LYS A 134 -3.48 -9.81 -6.26
N TRP A 135 -2.53 -10.33 -7.03
CA TRP A 135 -2.40 -9.99 -8.45
C TRP A 135 -3.57 -10.48 -9.29
N ALA A 136 -4.05 -11.70 -9.04
CA ALA A 136 -5.25 -12.22 -9.70
C ALA A 136 -6.47 -11.32 -9.44
N VAL A 137 -6.66 -10.89 -8.18
CA VAL A 137 -7.77 -10.01 -7.82
C VAL A 137 -7.65 -8.63 -8.49
N ILE A 138 -6.44 -8.04 -8.56
CA ILE A 138 -6.23 -6.77 -9.26
C ILE A 138 -6.65 -6.90 -10.72
N VAL A 139 -6.20 -7.94 -11.42
CA VAL A 139 -6.52 -8.16 -12.84
C VAL A 139 -8.02 -8.38 -13.03
N ALA A 140 -8.69 -9.11 -12.13
CA ALA A 140 -10.13 -9.32 -12.17
C ALA A 140 -10.94 -8.06 -11.86
N MET A 141 -10.43 -7.17 -11.00
CA MET A 141 -11.10 -5.92 -10.61
C MET A 141 -10.94 -4.79 -11.62
N SER A 142 -9.86 -4.79 -12.43
CA SER A 142 -9.61 -3.76 -13.44
C SER A 142 -10.84 -3.42 -14.31
N PRO A 143 -11.50 -4.38 -14.99
CA PRO A 143 -12.65 -4.05 -15.87
C PRO A 143 -13.85 -3.50 -15.10
N VAL A 144 -14.01 -3.84 -13.82
CA VAL A 144 -15.08 -3.31 -12.97
C VAL A 144 -14.82 -1.84 -12.67
N LEU A 145 -13.57 -1.49 -12.35
CA LEU A 145 -13.18 -0.12 -12.08
C LEU A 145 -13.18 0.76 -13.34
N ASP A 146 -12.81 0.22 -14.50
CA ASP A 146 -12.96 0.92 -15.78
C ASP A 146 -14.42 1.32 -16.03
N ARG A 147 -15.35 0.36 -15.96
CA ARG A 147 -16.79 0.62 -16.14
C ARG A 147 -17.36 1.59 -15.11
N THR A 148 -16.83 1.56 -13.88
CA THR A 148 -17.26 2.47 -12.81
C THR A 148 -16.76 3.89 -13.09
N MET A 149 -15.51 4.01 -13.53
CA MET A 149 -14.92 5.29 -13.90
C MET A 149 -15.66 5.93 -15.09
N GLU A 150 -15.97 5.16 -16.13
CA GLU A 150 -16.79 5.62 -17.26
C GLU A 150 -18.18 6.09 -16.80
N LYS A 151 -18.90 5.29 -16.02
CA LYS A 151 -20.21 5.67 -15.49
C LYS A 151 -20.20 6.96 -14.66
N ILE A 152 -19.17 7.15 -13.83
CA ILE A 152 -19.05 8.37 -13.01
C ILE A 152 -18.69 9.56 -13.91
N SER A 153 -17.75 9.37 -14.85
CA SER A 153 -17.34 10.40 -15.80
C SER A 153 -18.52 10.88 -16.64
N ASP A 154 -19.32 9.96 -17.17
CA ASP A 154 -20.47 10.24 -18.04
C ASP A 154 -21.61 10.92 -17.27
N ARG A 155 -21.86 10.50 -16.02
CA ARG A 155 -22.90 11.12 -15.18
C ARG A 155 -22.56 12.51 -14.70
N MET A 156 -21.29 12.77 -14.43
CA MET A 156 -20.83 14.04 -13.82
C MET A 156 -20.32 15.03 -14.87
N GLY A 157 -20.14 14.60 -16.12
CA GLY A 157 -19.50 15.41 -17.18
C GLY A 157 -18.05 15.76 -16.86
N TRP A 158 -17.39 14.96 -16.03
CA TRP A 158 -16.05 15.23 -15.53
C TRP A 158 -14.97 14.72 -16.48
N SER A 159 -13.80 15.35 -16.43
CA SER A 159 -12.61 14.82 -17.10
C SER A 159 -12.21 13.47 -16.49
N LYS A 160 -11.58 12.60 -17.29
CA LYS A 160 -11.07 11.30 -16.80
C LYS A 160 -10.09 11.46 -15.64
N GLN A 161 -9.29 12.53 -15.64
CA GLN A 161 -8.32 12.83 -14.58
C GLN A 161 -9.02 13.21 -13.26
N THR A 162 -10.01 14.10 -13.33
CA THR A 162 -10.80 14.52 -12.16
C THR A 162 -11.55 13.32 -11.57
N THR A 163 -12.15 12.48 -12.42
CA THR A 163 -12.86 11.28 -12.00
C THR A 163 -11.92 10.29 -11.31
N ALA A 164 -10.74 10.04 -11.87
CA ALA A 164 -9.73 9.18 -11.24
C ALA A 164 -9.29 9.72 -9.87
N GLY A 165 -9.08 11.03 -9.75
CA GLY A 165 -8.75 11.68 -8.47
C GLY A 165 -9.87 11.54 -7.43
N ALA A 166 -11.13 11.73 -7.84
CA ALA A 166 -12.28 11.57 -6.95
C ALA A 166 -12.45 10.12 -6.46
N ILE A 167 -12.28 9.14 -7.35
CA ILE A 167 -12.32 7.72 -6.97
C ILE A 167 -11.17 7.40 -6.01
N LEU A 168 -9.96 7.92 -6.27
CA LEU A 168 -8.81 7.72 -5.39
C LEU A 168 -9.06 8.28 -3.98
N LEU A 169 -9.64 9.47 -3.87
CA LEU A 169 -10.03 10.06 -2.60
C LEU A 169 -11.10 9.22 -1.89
N GLY A 170 -12.11 8.74 -2.64
CA GLY A 170 -13.14 7.84 -2.11
C GLY A 170 -12.57 6.51 -1.58
N ILE A 171 -11.66 5.88 -2.34
CA ILE A 171 -10.96 4.66 -1.91
C ILE A 171 -10.15 4.92 -0.64
N SER A 172 -9.48 6.08 -0.55
CA SER A 172 -8.66 6.43 0.61
C SER A 172 -9.51 6.66 1.86
N ALA A 173 -10.64 7.37 1.70
CA ALA A 173 -11.62 7.56 2.77
C ALA A 173 -12.22 6.23 3.23
N LEU A 174 -12.64 5.37 2.30
CA LEU A 174 -13.16 4.03 2.59
C LEU A 174 -12.10 3.18 3.32
N GLY A 175 -10.85 3.20 2.85
CA GLY A 175 -9.73 2.51 3.49
C GLY A 175 -9.53 2.95 4.93
N ALA A 176 -9.57 4.26 5.20
CA ALA A 176 -9.50 4.81 6.55
C ALA A 176 -10.68 4.37 7.43
N SER A 177 -11.91 4.37 6.88
CA SER A 177 -13.10 3.91 7.60
C SER A 177 -13.01 2.43 7.97
N VAL A 178 -12.60 1.57 7.02
CA VAL A 178 -12.42 0.12 7.26
C VAL A 178 -11.31 -0.13 8.27
N TRP A 179 -10.22 0.64 8.22
CA TRP A 179 -9.14 0.56 9.20
C TRP A 179 -9.62 0.92 10.61
N MET A 180 -10.32 2.04 10.77
CA MET A 180 -10.90 2.45 12.06
C MET A 180 -11.86 1.38 12.58
N LEU A 181 -12.76 0.88 11.73
CA LEU A 181 -13.69 -0.18 12.11
C LEU A 181 -12.96 -1.45 12.54
N GLY A 182 -11.91 -1.84 11.84
CA GLY A 182 -11.08 -3.01 12.20
C GLY A 182 -10.42 -2.87 13.57
N VAL A 183 -9.88 -1.69 13.89
CA VAL A 183 -9.29 -1.40 15.20
C VAL A 183 -10.35 -1.40 16.30
N LEU A 184 -11.52 -0.81 16.05
CA LEU A 184 -12.65 -0.82 16.99
C LEU A 184 -13.10 -2.25 17.30
N VAL A 185 -13.37 -3.06 16.27
CA VAL A 185 -13.78 -4.47 16.42
C VAL A 185 -12.71 -5.27 17.15
N ALA A 186 -11.43 -5.10 16.80
CA ALA A 186 -10.31 -5.76 17.49
C ALA A 186 -10.24 -5.40 18.97
N GLY A 187 -10.44 -4.13 19.32
CA GLY A 187 -10.47 -3.66 20.71
C GLY A 187 -11.64 -4.23 21.50
N SER A 188 -12.86 -4.21 20.92
CA SER A 188 -14.05 -4.79 21.52
C SER A 188 -13.91 -6.29 21.77
N LEU A 189 -13.36 -7.04 20.81
CA LEU A 189 -13.11 -8.48 20.96
C LEU A 189 -12.03 -8.79 22.00
N ALA A 190 -11.02 -7.93 22.13
CA ALA A 190 -9.98 -8.09 23.15
C ALA A 190 -10.46 -7.71 24.57
N ARG A 191 -11.64 -7.05 24.69
CA ARG A 191 -12.14 -6.44 25.94
C ARG A 191 -11.16 -5.44 26.56
N VAL A 192 -10.36 -4.77 25.72
CA VAL A 192 -9.38 -3.77 26.16
C VAL A 192 -9.91 -2.38 25.82
N SER A 193 -9.75 -1.42 26.73
CA SER A 193 -10.02 -0.01 26.42
C SER A 193 -9.14 0.42 25.25
N ILE A 194 -9.77 0.94 24.20
CA ILE A 194 -9.07 1.53 23.05
C ILE A 194 -8.37 2.83 23.47
N TRP A 195 -8.75 3.38 24.63
CA TRP A 195 -8.26 4.62 25.24
C TRP A 195 -7.30 4.38 26.39
#